data_AF-A0A1Z8WLX7-F1
#
_entry.id   AF-A0A1Z8WLX7-F1
#
_cell.length_a   1.000
_cell.length_b   1.000
_cell.length_c   1.000
_cell.angle_alpha   90.00
_cell.angle_beta   90.00
_cell.angle_gamma   90.00
#
_symmetry.space_group_name_H-M   'P 1'
#
loop_
_entity.id
_entity.type
_entity.pdbx_description
1 polymer ?
#
loop_
_entity_poly.entity_id
_entity_poly.type
_entity_poly.pdbx_seq_one_letter_code
_entity_poly.pdbx_strand_id
1 'polypeptide(L)'
;MNGFIEGGLYDPAMDMQTSSIHGRGWRKYDKLSHMVAPSPSNLWIFSDEHPDSINNGGFVLYPLPSRTWRNLPANYHNGGCGYAFADGHALTKKWADPVPKDEPVLKRMRLDYSNAGKFKDYNWVIEHSTALLQR
;
A
#
# COMPACT_ATOMS: atom_id res chain seq x y z
N MET A 1 -2.72 -1.70 -7.37
CA MET A 1 -1.26 -1.96 -7.47
C MET A 1 -0.55 -1.14 -6.41
N ASN A 2 0.53 -1.64 -5.80
CA ASN A 2 1.29 -0.90 -4.79
C ASN A 2 1.76 0.46 -5.32
N GLY A 3 1.36 1.55 -4.66
CA GLY A 3 1.68 2.92 -5.06
C GLY A 3 3.17 3.24 -5.09
N PHE A 4 4.02 2.48 -4.40
CA PHE A 4 5.47 2.63 -4.48
C PHE A 4 6.10 1.93 -5.69
N ILE A 5 5.34 1.12 -6.44
CA ILE A 5 5.76 0.55 -7.72
C ILE A 5 5.41 1.58 -8.80
N GLU A 6 6.32 2.54 -8.98
CA GLU A 6 6.09 3.72 -9.82
C GLU A 6 6.43 3.47 -11.30
N GLY A 7 7.29 2.50 -11.60
CA GLY A 7 7.66 2.14 -12.97
C GLY A 7 8.28 3.31 -13.78
N GLY A 8 8.91 4.27 -13.10
CA GLY A 8 9.45 5.49 -13.68
C GLY A 8 8.43 6.51 -14.18
N LEU A 9 7.14 6.35 -13.83
CA LEU A 9 6.08 7.30 -14.20
C LEU A 9 6.37 8.72 -13.70
N TYR A 10 6.90 8.84 -12.48
CA TYR A 10 7.10 10.12 -11.80
C TYR A 10 8.55 10.60 -11.81
N ASP A 11 9.48 9.74 -12.18
CA ASP A 11 10.91 10.06 -12.29
C ASP A 11 11.57 9.20 -13.38
N PRO A 12 11.98 9.81 -14.50
CA PRO A 12 12.61 9.10 -15.60
C PRO A 12 14.03 8.61 -15.28
N ALA A 13 14.67 9.07 -14.20
CA ALA A 13 15.99 8.59 -13.81
C ALA A 13 15.98 7.12 -13.36
N MET A 14 14.85 6.64 -12.83
CA MET A 14 14.65 5.25 -12.37
C MET A 14 15.83 4.75 -11.51
N ASP A 15 16.31 5.60 -10.60
CA ASP A 15 17.37 5.28 -9.65
C ASP A 15 16.81 4.92 -8.27
N MET A 16 17.68 4.35 -7.43
CA MET A 16 17.35 3.98 -6.04
C MET A 16 17.71 5.08 -5.03
N GLN A 17 18.08 6.27 -5.49
CA GLN A 17 18.55 7.40 -4.67
C GLN A 17 17.47 8.46 -4.49
N THR A 18 16.44 8.44 -5.34
CA THR A 18 15.31 9.36 -5.28
C THR A 18 14.13 8.69 -4.57
N SER A 19 13.56 9.39 -3.59
CA SER A 19 12.39 8.87 -2.86
C SER A 19 11.13 8.88 -3.70
N SER A 20 10.18 8.02 -3.35
CA SER A 20 8.82 8.01 -3.91
C SER A 20 8.11 9.36 -3.76
N ILE A 21 7.25 9.67 -4.73
CA ILE A 21 6.35 10.83 -4.62
C ILE A 21 5.24 10.61 -3.58
N HIS A 22 4.91 9.35 -3.29
CA HIS A 22 3.88 8.98 -2.31
C HIS A 22 4.43 8.94 -0.88
N GLY A 23 5.75 8.99 -0.70
CA GLY A 23 6.37 9.07 0.60
C GLY A 23 7.78 9.64 0.50
N ARG A 24 7.93 10.95 0.78
CA ARG A 24 9.27 11.56 0.86
C ARG A 24 10.12 10.82 1.91
N GLY A 25 11.32 10.42 1.50
CA GLY A 25 12.22 9.60 2.33
C GLY A 25 11.94 8.10 2.31
N TRP A 26 10.99 7.63 1.50
CA TRP A 26 10.68 6.20 1.30
C TRP A 26 11.07 5.74 -0.10
N ARG A 27 11.40 4.46 -0.23
CA ARG A 27 11.81 3.85 -1.49
C ARG A 27 10.66 3.79 -2.48
N LYS A 28 11.00 3.96 -3.75
CA LYS A 28 10.18 3.57 -4.90
C LYS A 28 10.82 2.40 -5.65
N TYR A 29 10.01 1.72 -6.44
CA TYR A 29 10.41 0.55 -7.22
C TYR A 29 10.03 0.76 -8.69
N ASP A 30 11.03 1.13 -9.50
CA ASP A 30 10.83 1.37 -10.93
C ASP A 30 11.17 0.15 -11.78
N LYS A 31 12.07 -0.70 -11.28
CA LYS A 31 12.51 -1.94 -11.93
C LYS A 31 12.71 -3.03 -10.89
N LEU A 32 12.71 -4.29 -11.34
CA LEU A 32 12.80 -5.46 -10.47
C LEU A 32 14.01 -5.41 -9.52
N SER A 33 15.15 -4.90 -9.99
CA SER A 33 16.36 -4.79 -9.16
C SER A 33 16.24 -3.80 -8.00
N HIS A 34 15.18 -2.98 -7.95
CA HIS A 34 14.92 -2.06 -6.82
C HIS A 34 14.24 -2.77 -5.64
N MET A 35 13.62 -3.94 -5.86
CA MET A 35 12.84 -4.68 -4.88
C MET A 35 13.75 -5.43 -3.88
N VAL A 36 14.60 -4.68 -3.18
CA VAL A 36 15.60 -5.22 -2.23
C VAL A 36 15.20 -5.01 -0.77
N ALA A 37 14.36 -4.02 -0.50
CA ALA A 37 13.87 -3.69 0.83
C ALA A 37 12.48 -3.05 0.69
N PRO A 38 11.39 -3.65 1.22
CA PRO A 38 11.33 -4.99 1.83
C PRO A 38 11.85 -6.06 0.87
N SER A 39 12.24 -7.23 1.40
CA SER A 39 12.58 -8.37 0.52
C SER A 39 11.38 -8.71 -0.37
N PRO A 40 11.58 -9.34 -1.55
CA PRO A 40 10.49 -9.68 -2.44
C PRO A 40 9.34 -10.48 -1.78
N SER A 41 9.68 -11.36 -0.83
CA SER A 41 8.71 -12.12 -0.02
C SER A 41 7.90 -11.29 0.97
N ASN A 42 8.30 -10.06 1.23
CA ASN A 42 7.61 -9.12 2.13
C ASN A 42 7.10 -7.90 1.38
N LEU A 43 7.38 -7.75 0.08
CA LEU A 43 6.90 -6.64 -0.74
C LEU A 43 5.66 -7.08 -1.52
N TRP A 44 4.50 -6.52 -1.20
CA TRP A 44 3.30 -6.77 -1.99
C TRP A 44 3.29 -5.90 -3.27
N ILE A 45 2.72 -6.46 -4.33
CA ILE A 45 2.64 -5.84 -5.66
C ILE A 45 1.19 -5.54 -6.07
N PHE A 46 0.25 -6.43 -5.71
CA PHE A 46 -1.18 -6.25 -5.91
C PHE A 46 -1.95 -6.53 -4.61
N SER A 47 -3.02 -5.79 -4.43
CA SER A 47 -3.94 -5.92 -3.30
C SER A 47 -5.36 -5.71 -3.77
N ASP A 48 -6.31 -6.30 -3.07
CA ASP A 48 -7.71 -5.94 -3.23
C ASP A 48 -7.97 -4.55 -2.64
N GLU A 49 -8.71 -3.73 -3.36
CA GLU A 49 -9.11 -2.41 -2.91
C GLU A 49 -10.60 -2.39 -2.59
N HIS A 50 -10.99 -1.67 -1.53
CA HIS A 50 -12.38 -1.51 -1.15
C HIS A 50 -13.16 -0.86 -2.32
N PRO A 51 -14.33 -1.39 -2.73
CA PRO A 51 -15.06 -0.91 -3.91
C PRO A 51 -15.31 0.59 -3.93
N ASP A 52 -15.59 1.19 -2.78
CA ASP A 52 -15.86 2.62 -2.65
C ASP A 52 -14.59 3.49 -2.78
N SER A 53 -13.39 2.93 -2.66
CA SER A 53 -12.14 3.69 -2.80
C SER A 53 -11.46 3.57 -4.15
N ILE A 54 -11.90 2.62 -4.99
CA ILE A 54 -11.34 2.41 -6.33
C ILE A 54 -11.45 3.70 -7.14
N ASN A 55 -10.30 4.34 -7.37
CA ASN A 55 -10.23 5.62 -8.07
C ASN A 55 -9.33 5.64 -9.28
N ASN A 56 -8.26 4.85 -9.24
CA ASN A 56 -7.30 4.64 -10.32
C ASN A 56 -6.69 3.23 -10.16
N GLY A 57 -5.77 2.84 -11.05
CA GLY A 57 -5.14 1.50 -10.98
C GLY A 57 -4.14 1.29 -9.83
N GLY A 58 -3.85 2.34 -9.05
CA GLY A 58 -2.88 2.37 -7.98
C GLY A 58 -3.52 2.50 -6.59
N PHE A 59 -2.90 1.85 -5.62
CA PHE A 59 -3.24 1.90 -4.22
C PHE A 59 -2.20 2.77 -3.52
N VAL A 60 -2.59 4.01 -3.23
CA VAL A 60 -1.74 5.00 -2.57
C VAL A 60 -1.92 4.88 -1.05
N LEU A 61 -0.81 4.94 -0.33
CA LEU A 61 -0.78 5.12 1.11
C LEU A 61 0.32 6.14 1.47
N TYR A 62 0.24 6.71 2.67
CA TYR A 62 1.17 7.72 3.14
C TYR A 62 1.83 7.22 4.44
N PRO A 63 3.09 6.73 4.38
CA PRO A 63 3.78 6.21 5.56
C PRO A 63 3.88 7.22 6.70
N LEU A 64 3.97 8.51 6.38
CA LEU A 64 3.81 9.61 7.32
C LEU A 64 2.86 10.66 6.73
N PRO A 65 1.94 11.24 7.53
CA PRO A 65 1.81 11.08 8.98
C PRO A 65 1.02 9.83 9.42
N SER A 66 0.78 8.86 8.53
CA SER A 66 0.03 7.62 8.79
C SER A 66 -1.35 7.84 9.41
N ARG A 67 -2.03 8.94 9.07
CA ARG A 67 -3.34 9.31 9.67
C ARG A 67 -4.53 8.82 8.87
N THR A 68 -4.34 8.48 7.60
CA THR A 68 -5.43 8.16 6.68
C THR A 68 -5.04 7.04 5.73
N TRP A 69 -5.98 6.13 5.49
CA TRP A 69 -6.01 5.28 4.31
C TRP A 69 -6.46 6.13 3.14
N ARG A 70 -5.52 6.52 2.27
CA ARG A 70 -5.85 7.26 1.05
C ARG A 70 -6.75 6.39 0.16
N ASN A 71 -6.26 5.21 -0.19
CA ASN A 71 -7.04 4.08 -0.68
C ASN A 71 -7.26 3.10 0.48
N LEU A 72 -8.45 2.51 0.59
CA LEU A 72 -8.78 1.58 1.66
C LEU A 72 -8.64 0.15 1.13
N PRO A 73 -7.94 -0.76 1.83
CA PRO A 73 -7.87 -2.14 1.38
C PRO A 73 -9.26 -2.78 1.51
N ALA A 74 -9.54 -3.80 0.69
CA ALA A 74 -10.81 -4.50 0.78
C ALA A 74 -10.96 -5.24 2.13
N ASN A 75 -12.20 -5.55 2.48
CA ASN A 75 -12.57 -6.26 3.70
C ASN A 75 -13.39 -7.54 3.44
N TYR A 76 -13.16 -8.16 2.28
CA TYR A 76 -13.72 -9.46 1.89
C TYR A 76 -13.28 -10.59 2.84
N HIS A 77 -13.69 -11.83 2.58
CA HIS A 77 -13.20 -12.99 3.33
C HIS A 77 -13.30 -12.85 4.86
N ASN A 78 -14.42 -12.29 5.35
CA ASN A 78 -14.70 -12.01 6.76
C ASN A 78 -13.76 -10.94 7.38
N GLY A 79 -13.62 -9.77 6.74
CA GLY A 79 -12.77 -8.68 7.24
C GLY A 79 -11.29 -8.88 6.92
N GLY A 80 -10.96 -9.26 5.68
CA GLY A 80 -9.60 -9.40 5.19
C GLY A 80 -9.44 -9.01 3.72
N CYS A 81 -8.19 -9.02 3.25
CA CYS A 81 -7.78 -8.56 1.94
C CYS A 81 -6.75 -9.50 1.34
N GLY A 82 -6.87 -9.83 0.05
CA GLY A 82 -5.85 -10.54 -0.69
C GLY A 82 -4.66 -9.63 -1.01
N TYR A 83 -3.45 -10.16 -0.82
CA TYR A 83 -2.18 -9.54 -1.23
C TYR A 83 -1.35 -10.56 -2.02
N ALA A 84 -0.83 -10.13 -3.17
CA ALA A 84 0.16 -10.88 -3.95
C ALA A 84 1.54 -10.22 -3.77
N PHE A 85 2.58 -11.03 -3.62
CA PHE A 85 3.94 -10.62 -3.29
C PHE A 85 4.89 -10.73 -4.47
N ALA A 86 5.99 -9.99 -4.41
CA ALA A 86 6.94 -9.87 -5.51
C ALA A 86 7.71 -11.16 -5.82
N ASP A 87 7.76 -12.11 -4.88
CA ASP A 87 8.32 -13.46 -5.10
C ASP A 87 7.30 -14.47 -5.69
N GLY A 88 6.05 -14.05 -5.91
CA GLY A 88 5.00 -14.84 -6.55
C GLY A 88 4.03 -15.55 -5.61
N HIS A 89 4.18 -15.46 -4.28
CA HIS A 89 3.17 -16.00 -3.36
C HIS A 89 2.03 -15.02 -3.10
N ALA A 90 0.98 -15.50 -2.42
CA ALA A 90 -0.16 -14.70 -2.01
C ALA A 90 -0.59 -15.05 -0.58
N LEU A 91 -1.21 -14.09 0.10
CA LEU A 91 -1.81 -14.28 1.43
C LEU A 91 -3.11 -13.47 1.56
N THR A 92 -3.95 -13.87 2.50
CA THR A 92 -5.10 -13.07 2.95
C THR A 92 -4.78 -12.43 4.29
N LYS A 93 -4.66 -11.10 4.32
CA LYS A 93 -4.45 -10.33 5.54
C LYS A 93 -5.79 -10.09 6.22
N LYS A 94 -5.97 -10.59 7.45
CA LYS A 94 -7.16 -10.32 8.27
C LYS A 94 -6.96 -9.06 9.08
N TRP A 95 -7.97 -8.19 9.10
CA TRP A 95 -7.93 -6.89 9.74
C TRP A 95 -8.32 -6.97 11.21
N ALA A 96 -7.55 -6.27 12.04
CA ALA A 96 -7.80 -6.06 13.46
C ALA A 96 -8.32 -4.63 13.73
N ASP A 97 -7.89 -3.65 12.93
CA ASP A 97 -8.32 -2.27 13.05
C ASP A 97 -9.73 -2.09 12.45
N PRO A 98 -10.67 -1.38 13.12
CA PRO A 98 -12.07 -1.32 12.69
C PRO A 98 -12.26 -0.72 11.28
N VAL A 99 -11.42 0.23 10.89
CA VAL A 99 -11.58 0.96 9.63
C VAL A 99 -11.41 0.04 8.41
N PRO A 100 -10.27 -0.64 8.21
CA PRO A 100 -10.15 -1.60 7.12
C PRO A 100 -11.00 -2.86 7.33
N LYS A 101 -11.46 -3.16 8.56
CA LYS A 101 -12.25 -4.37 8.84
C LYS A 101 -13.73 -4.21 8.52
N ASP A 102 -14.33 -3.11 8.97
CA ASP A 102 -15.78 -2.97 9.14
C ASP A 102 -16.39 -1.89 8.23
N GLU A 103 -15.60 -1.16 7.43
CA GLU A 103 -16.15 -0.16 6.49
C GLU A 103 -17.13 -0.82 5.50
N PRO A 104 -18.38 -0.32 5.40
CA PRO A 104 -19.37 -0.88 4.49
C PRO A 104 -19.18 -0.39 3.05
N VAL A 105 -19.62 -1.21 2.09
CA VAL A 105 -19.77 -0.77 0.70
C VAL A 105 -21.08 0.01 0.55
N LEU A 106 -20.95 1.30 0.27
CA LEU A 106 -22.06 2.24 0.09
C LEU A 106 -22.25 2.66 -1.37
N LYS A 107 -21.47 2.10 -2.30
CA LYS A 107 -21.50 2.40 -3.74
C LYS A 107 -21.28 3.88 -4.02
N ARG A 108 -20.32 4.45 -3.30
CA ARG A 108 -19.92 5.86 -3.44
C ARG A 108 -18.43 5.93 -3.58
N MET A 109 -17.96 6.91 -4.33
CA MET A 109 -16.54 7.23 -4.36
C MET A 109 -16.13 7.91 -3.05
N ARG A 110 -15.16 7.36 -2.35
CA ARG A 110 -14.59 7.91 -1.11
C ARG A 110 -13.12 7.55 -1.00
N LEU A 111 -12.31 8.56 -0.68
CA LEU A 111 -10.90 8.41 -0.32
C LEU A 111 -10.69 8.94 1.10
N ASP A 112 -9.47 8.80 1.62
CA ASP A 112 -9.03 9.42 2.88
C ASP A 112 -9.82 8.96 4.11
N TYR A 113 -9.88 7.65 4.32
CA TYR A 113 -10.49 7.07 5.53
C TYR A 113 -9.56 7.31 6.72
N SER A 114 -10.07 7.94 7.77
CA SER A 114 -9.30 8.18 8.99
C SER A 114 -8.84 6.87 9.62
N ASN A 115 -7.56 6.79 10.02
CA ASN A 115 -7.05 5.68 10.83
C ASN A 115 -7.56 5.72 12.28
N ALA A 116 -8.23 6.81 12.70
CA ALA A 116 -8.80 6.96 14.04
C ALA A 116 -7.83 6.67 15.21
N GLY A 117 -6.51 6.88 15.01
CA GLY A 117 -5.49 6.56 16.02
C GLY A 117 -5.16 5.07 16.14
N LYS A 118 -5.69 4.21 15.25
CA LYS A 118 -5.42 2.78 15.18
C LYS A 118 -4.53 2.52 13.97
N PHE A 119 -3.31 2.06 14.23
CA PHE A 119 -2.26 2.00 13.21
C PHE A 119 -1.68 0.59 13.02
N LYS A 120 -2.23 -0.45 13.65
CA LYS A 120 -1.62 -1.78 13.62
C LYS A 120 -1.62 -2.33 12.19
N ASP A 121 -2.76 -2.27 11.53
CA ASP A 121 -2.89 -2.75 10.16
C ASP A 121 -2.30 -1.76 9.17
N TYR A 122 -2.37 -0.45 9.45
CA TYR A 122 -1.71 0.56 8.63
C TYR A 122 -0.20 0.36 8.58
N ASN A 123 0.42 0.13 9.72
CA ASN A 123 1.85 -0.14 9.82
C ASN A 123 2.23 -1.43 9.11
N TRP A 124 1.43 -2.49 9.28
CA TRP A 124 1.65 -3.73 8.52
C TRP A 124 1.64 -3.45 7.02
N VAL A 125 0.68 -2.68 6.50
CA VAL A 125 0.66 -2.34 5.07
C VAL A 125 1.89 -1.52 4.70
N ILE A 126 2.32 -0.52 5.46
CA ILE A 126 3.55 0.25 5.19
C ILE A 126 4.77 -0.68 5.09
N GLU A 127 4.97 -1.54 6.10
CA GLU A 127 6.11 -2.46 6.22
C GLU A 127 6.22 -3.42 5.04
N HIS A 128 5.11 -3.70 4.35
CA HIS A 128 5.07 -4.55 3.16
C HIS A 128 4.93 -3.75 1.85
N SER A 129 4.76 -2.41 1.92
CA SER A 129 4.62 -1.56 0.73
C SER A 129 5.94 -0.94 0.30
N THR A 130 6.76 -0.54 1.27
CA THR A 130 7.98 0.23 1.03
C THR A 130 8.93 0.14 2.24
N ALA A 131 10.13 0.67 2.11
CA ALA A 131 11.08 0.84 3.21
C ALA A 131 11.69 2.24 3.18
N LEU A 132 12.28 2.66 4.30
CA LEU A 132 13.02 3.91 4.36
C LEU A 132 14.15 3.92 3.32
N LEU A 133 14.28 5.06 2.65
CA LEU A 133 15.39 5.32 1.76
C LEU A 133 16.63 5.63 2.61
N GLN A 134 17.52 4.65 2.73
CA GLN A 134 18.83 4.84 3.32
C GLN A 134 19.70 5.61 2.32
N ARG A 135 20.31 6.70 2.78
CA ARG A 135 21.30 7.47 2.02
C ARG A 135 22.68 6.87 2.18
#